data_AF-A0A7L2C0L6-F1
#
_entry.id   AF-A0A7L2C0L6-F1
#
_cell.length_a   1.000
_cell.length_b   1.000
_cell.length_c   1.000
_cell.angle_alpha   90.00
_cell.angle_beta   90.00
_cell.angle_gamma   90.00
#
_symmetry.space_group_name_H-M   'P 1'
#
loop_
_entity.id
_entity.type
_entity.pdbx_description
1 polymer ?
#
loop_
_entity_poly.entity_id
_entity_poly.type
_entity_poly.pdbx_seq_one_letter_code
_entity_poly.pdbx_strand_id
1 'polypeptide(L)'
;TTKFTNPLDIPVEFVEKNVKLRGKLHHVTDKGLEVEHIPISIPFISAIQRKWQPEGLLLIRLAGVQLAPGGTAWLQRELLPKQPLWFQILGRDSSALECLVLVHKGGFLSTCLNEELLRQGLAKAAQIEGLPHRSRLYWKLHKRLLRAELKAEKKNKGIWKDQSFSERVWERMSSNKFLQRLKQFVSSLRER
;
A
#
# COMPACT_ATOMS: atom_id res chain seq x y z
N THR A 1 15.91 22.40 -2.59
CA THR A 1 16.07 21.01 -3.10
C THR A 1 15.67 20.93 -4.55
N THR A 2 16.45 20.21 -5.34
CA THR A 2 16.22 19.87 -6.75
C THR A 2 15.07 18.86 -6.89
N LYS A 3 14.31 18.95 -7.98
CA LYS A 3 13.27 17.98 -8.31
C LYS A 3 13.95 16.76 -8.94
N PHE A 4 13.63 15.55 -8.46
CA PHE A 4 14.13 14.32 -9.06
C PHE A 4 13.18 13.90 -10.18
N THR A 5 13.75 13.64 -11.35
CA THR A 5 13.00 13.25 -12.55
C THR A 5 13.35 11.84 -13.00
N ASN A 6 14.55 11.37 -12.68
CA ASN A 6 15.00 10.00 -12.91
C ASN A 6 15.35 9.36 -11.55
N PRO A 7 15.06 8.05 -11.35
CA PRO A 7 15.59 7.30 -10.22
C PRO A 7 17.09 7.50 -9.98
N LEU A 8 17.90 7.57 -11.03
CA LEU A 8 19.36 7.72 -10.96
C LEU A 8 19.82 9.09 -10.44
N ASP A 9 18.97 10.13 -10.56
CA ASP A 9 19.27 11.47 -10.05
C ASP A 9 19.24 11.50 -8.51
N ILE A 10 18.63 10.49 -7.88
CA ILE A 10 18.52 10.41 -6.43
C ILE A 10 19.86 9.95 -5.86
N PRO A 11 20.46 10.72 -4.93
CA PRO A 11 21.72 10.37 -4.31
C PRO A 11 21.63 9.04 -3.55
N VAL A 12 22.71 8.25 -3.57
CA VAL A 12 22.74 6.92 -2.93
C VAL A 12 22.52 7.04 -1.42
N GLU A 13 22.98 8.13 -0.81
CA GLU A 13 22.81 8.41 0.61
C GLU A 13 21.33 8.53 1.01
N PHE A 14 20.45 8.91 0.08
CA PHE A 14 19.01 8.98 0.34
C PHE A 14 18.39 7.59 0.45
N VAL A 15 18.89 6.66 -0.35
CA VAL A 15 18.50 5.23 -0.30
C VAL A 15 19.01 4.62 1.00
N GLU A 16 20.30 4.80 1.31
CA GLU A 16 20.91 4.26 2.54
C GLU A 16 20.26 4.79 3.82
N LYS A 17 19.93 6.09 3.86
CA LYS A 17 19.25 6.72 5.01
C LYS A 17 17.75 6.46 5.03
N ASN A 18 17.19 5.76 4.04
CA ASN A 18 15.77 5.50 3.89
C ASN A 18 14.91 6.78 3.98
N VAL A 19 15.30 7.81 3.23
CA VAL A 19 14.69 9.14 3.30
C VAL A 19 13.24 9.09 2.80
N LYS A 20 12.37 9.85 3.47
CA LYS A 20 10.99 10.07 3.04
C LYS A 20 10.93 11.30 2.16
N LEU A 21 10.46 11.11 0.94
CA LEU A 21 10.21 12.19 0.00
C LEU A 21 8.70 12.38 -0.16
N ARG A 22 8.33 13.61 -0.49
CA ARG A 22 6.94 13.96 -0.80
C ARG A 22 6.73 13.85 -2.30
N GLY A 23 5.61 13.28 -2.70
CA GLY A 23 5.24 13.15 -4.09
C GLY A 23 3.76 13.36 -4.32
N LYS A 24 3.41 13.36 -5.60
CA LYS A 24 2.05 13.45 -6.10
C LYS A 24 1.82 12.36 -7.11
N LEU A 25 0.81 11.53 -6.86
CA LEU A 25 0.46 10.47 -7.78
C LEU A 25 -0.11 11.04 -9.07
N HIS A 26 0.34 10.54 -10.21
CA HIS A 26 -0.27 10.83 -11.51
C HIS A 26 -1.04 9.62 -12.02
N HIS A 27 -0.35 8.50 -12.24
CA HIS A 27 -0.93 7.30 -12.82
C HIS A 27 -0.56 6.03 -12.04
N VAL A 28 -1.45 5.05 -12.10
CA VAL A 28 -1.22 3.69 -11.61
C VAL A 28 -1.12 2.80 -12.84
N THR A 29 0.07 2.25 -13.08
CA THR A 29 0.38 1.35 -14.19
C THR A 29 0.54 -0.08 -13.68
N ASP A 30 0.62 -1.05 -14.59
CA ASP A 30 0.89 -2.44 -14.23
C ASP A 30 2.29 -2.65 -13.64
N LYS A 31 3.24 -1.76 -13.99
CA LYS A 31 4.62 -1.80 -13.49
C LYS A 31 4.75 -1.15 -12.11
N GLY A 32 3.87 -0.22 -11.76
CA GLY A 32 3.94 0.52 -10.50
C GLY A 32 3.20 1.86 -10.52
N LEU A 33 3.56 2.73 -9.59
CA LEU A 33 2.97 4.06 -9.40
C LEU A 33 3.85 5.12 -10.05
N GLU A 34 3.29 5.93 -10.93
CA GLU A 34 3.97 7.10 -11.48
C GLU A 34 3.73 8.30 -10.57
N VAL A 35 4.81 8.77 -9.96
CA VAL A 35 4.77 9.80 -8.93
C VAL A 35 5.69 10.94 -9.31
N GLU A 36 5.15 12.14 -9.29
CA GLU A 36 5.95 13.35 -9.39
C GLU A 36 6.54 13.69 -8.02
N HIS A 37 7.85 13.90 -7.95
CA HIS A 37 8.48 14.39 -6.72
C HIS A 37 8.15 15.87 -6.48
N ILE A 38 7.65 16.19 -5.28
CA ILE A 38 7.42 17.56 -4.83
C ILE A 38 8.50 17.92 -3.81
N PRO A 39 9.46 18.81 -4.16
CA PRO A 39 10.43 19.27 -3.19
C PRO A 39 9.72 20.00 -2.05
N ILE A 40 10.16 19.74 -0.81
CA ILE A 40 9.66 20.46 0.37
C ILE A 40 10.18 21.89 0.26
N SER A 41 9.35 22.81 -0.25
CA SER A 41 9.73 24.20 -0.51
C SER A 41 9.33 25.13 0.64
N ILE A 42 10.20 26.11 0.91
CA ILE A 42 9.90 27.29 1.75
C ILE A 42 8.95 28.22 0.95
N PRO A 43 7.90 28.81 1.58
CA PRO A 43 6.78 29.45 0.89
C PRO A 43 7.15 30.49 -0.18
N PHE A 44 8.24 31.24 -0.01
CA PHE A 44 8.56 32.39 -0.86
C PHE A 44 9.34 32.07 -2.15
N ILE A 45 10.00 30.91 -2.27
CA ILE A 45 10.86 30.58 -3.44
C ILE A 45 10.15 29.59 -4.41
N SER A 46 8.99 29.07 -4.01
CA SER A 46 8.34 27.91 -4.63
C SER A 46 7.61 28.15 -5.97
N ALA A 47 7.20 29.38 -6.26
CA ALA A 47 6.37 29.69 -7.43
C ALA A 47 7.18 29.73 -8.73
N ILE A 48 8.37 30.35 -8.68
CA ILE A 48 9.27 30.43 -9.84
C ILE A 48 9.84 29.04 -10.13
N GLN A 49 10.31 28.32 -9.10
CA GLN A 49 10.90 27.00 -9.28
C GLN A 49 9.92 25.98 -9.91
N ARG A 50 8.61 26.08 -9.65
CA ARG A 50 7.60 25.21 -10.28
C ARG A 50 7.42 25.43 -11.78
N LYS A 51 7.63 26.66 -12.27
CA LYS A 51 7.40 27.02 -13.68
C LYS A 51 8.52 26.54 -14.61
N TRP A 52 9.73 26.34 -14.08
CA TRP A 52 10.93 26.01 -14.85
C TRP A 52 11.38 24.55 -14.71
N GLN A 53 10.69 23.74 -13.91
CA GLN A 53 11.09 22.36 -13.67
C GLN A 53 10.29 21.42 -14.57
N PRO A 54 10.96 20.52 -15.33
CA PRO A 54 10.28 19.56 -16.17
C PRO A 54 9.32 18.68 -15.35
N GLU A 55 8.22 18.27 -15.98
CA GLU A 55 7.27 17.30 -15.44
C GLU A 55 7.86 15.88 -15.51
N GLY A 56 8.90 15.62 -14.71
CA GLY A 56 9.45 14.27 -14.58
C GLY A 56 8.61 13.42 -13.63
N LEU A 57 8.25 12.22 -14.11
CA LEU A 57 7.55 11.19 -13.34
C LEU A 57 8.54 10.11 -12.92
N LEU A 58 8.54 9.79 -11.62
CA LEU A 58 9.30 8.66 -11.08
C LEU A 58 8.41 7.44 -11.03
N LEU A 59 8.88 6.34 -11.61
CA LEU A 59 8.22 5.05 -11.47
C LEU A 59 8.58 4.43 -10.11
N ILE A 60 7.56 4.20 -9.29
CA ILE A 60 7.70 3.64 -7.94
C ILE A 60 7.07 2.24 -7.90
N ARG A 61 7.87 1.27 -7.47
CA ARG A 61 7.44 -0.10 -7.15
C ARG A 61 7.26 -0.23 -5.64
N LEU A 62 6.21 -0.95 -5.24
CA LEU A 62 5.92 -1.20 -3.84
C LEU A 62 6.89 -2.25 -3.30
N ALA A 63 7.82 -1.81 -2.44
CA ALA A 63 8.83 -2.68 -1.86
C ALA A 63 8.21 -3.80 -1.01
N GLY A 64 8.74 -5.02 -1.15
CA GLY A 64 8.35 -6.19 -0.35
C GLY A 64 6.94 -6.71 -0.63
N VAL A 65 6.35 -6.32 -1.76
CA VAL A 65 4.97 -6.69 -2.11
C VAL A 65 4.92 -7.11 -3.58
N GLN A 66 4.41 -8.30 -3.83
CA GLN A 66 4.09 -8.78 -5.17
C GLN A 66 2.58 -8.66 -5.41
N LEU A 67 2.18 -7.81 -6.34
CA LEU A 67 0.76 -7.59 -6.66
C LEU A 67 0.13 -8.85 -7.25
N ALA A 68 -1.06 -9.19 -6.76
CA ALA A 68 -1.88 -10.26 -7.31
C ALA A 68 -2.81 -9.74 -8.43
N PRO A 69 -3.40 -10.64 -9.24
CA PRO A 69 -4.45 -10.25 -10.19
C PRO A 69 -5.59 -9.52 -9.47
N GLY A 70 -5.83 -8.26 -9.85
CA GLY A 70 -6.82 -7.37 -9.21
C GLY A 70 -6.25 -6.36 -8.20
N GLY A 71 -4.98 -6.49 -7.80
CA GLY A 71 -4.33 -5.50 -6.92
C GLY A 71 -4.15 -4.14 -7.59
N THR A 72 -3.83 -4.11 -8.89
CA THR A 72 -3.72 -2.88 -9.70
C THR A 72 -5.05 -2.14 -9.81
N ALA A 73 -6.13 -2.88 -10.10
CA ALA A 73 -7.48 -2.32 -10.17
C ALA A 73 -7.94 -1.75 -8.82
N TRP A 74 -7.55 -2.38 -7.70
CA TRP A 74 -7.82 -1.81 -6.38
C TRP A 74 -7.02 -0.54 -6.11
N LEU A 75 -5.73 -0.50 -6.50
CA LEU A 75 -4.90 0.70 -6.38
C LEU A 75 -5.49 1.90 -7.15
N GLN A 76 -5.99 1.65 -8.37
CA GLN A 76 -6.65 2.68 -9.18
C GLN A 76 -7.94 3.22 -8.55
N ARG A 77 -8.65 2.41 -7.75
CA ARG A 77 -9.86 2.84 -7.04
C ARG A 77 -9.54 3.56 -5.73
N GLU A 78 -8.53 3.11 -5.02
CA GLU A 78 -8.15 3.66 -3.71
C GLU A 78 -7.39 4.98 -3.82
N LEU A 79 -6.55 5.11 -4.86
CA LEU A 79 -5.72 6.28 -5.05
C LEU A 79 -6.38 7.26 -6.01
N LEU A 80 -6.56 8.49 -5.54
CA LEU A 80 -7.06 9.56 -6.39
C LEU A 80 -5.94 10.11 -7.27
N PRO A 81 -6.23 10.46 -8.54
CA PRO A 81 -5.26 11.17 -9.36
C PRO A 81 -4.88 12.47 -8.66
N LYS A 82 -3.60 12.85 -8.76
CA LYS A 82 -3.05 14.08 -8.16
C LYS A 82 -3.06 14.09 -6.61
N GLN A 83 -3.29 12.93 -5.97
CA GLN A 83 -3.25 12.81 -4.51
C GLN A 83 -1.81 12.98 -3.97
N PRO A 84 -1.61 13.80 -2.92
CA PRO A 84 -0.32 13.90 -2.25
C PRO A 84 -0.03 12.62 -1.46
N LEU A 85 1.19 12.13 -1.59
CA LEU A 85 1.67 10.96 -0.87
C LEU A 85 3.10 11.17 -0.39
N TRP A 86 3.50 10.34 0.57
CA TRP A 86 4.89 10.23 0.98
C TRP A 86 5.42 8.90 0.52
N PHE A 87 6.64 8.88 -0.01
CA PHE A 87 7.30 7.63 -0.36
C PHE A 87 8.66 7.59 0.30
N GLN A 88 8.92 6.49 1.01
CA GLN A 88 10.19 6.21 1.65
C GLN A 88 10.99 5.34 0.70
N ILE A 89 12.14 5.83 0.26
CA ILE A 89 13.00 5.09 -0.66
C ILE A 89 13.70 3.99 0.13
N LEU A 90 13.61 2.77 -0.37
CA LEU A 90 14.29 1.61 0.20
C LEU A 90 15.34 1.07 -0.75
N GLY A 91 15.07 1.08 -2.04
CA GLY A 91 15.97 0.61 -3.08
C GLY A 91 15.84 1.45 -4.34
N ARG A 92 16.86 1.36 -5.20
CA ARG A 92 16.89 2.03 -6.48
C ARG A 92 17.35 1.06 -7.56
N ASP A 93 16.51 0.90 -8.57
CA ASP A 93 16.86 0.25 -9.83
C ASP A 93 17.19 1.33 -10.88
N SER A 94 17.64 0.89 -12.07
CA SER A 94 17.91 1.79 -13.19
C SER A 94 16.67 2.48 -13.74
N SER A 95 15.50 1.83 -13.65
CA SER A 95 14.23 2.33 -14.21
C SER A 95 13.15 2.63 -13.18
N ALA A 96 13.28 2.13 -11.95
CA ALA A 96 12.24 2.24 -10.93
C ALA A 96 12.83 2.38 -9.53
N LEU A 97 12.04 2.94 -8.61
CA LEU A 97 12.39 3.03 -7.19
C LEU A 97 11.58 2.01 -6.40
N GLU A 98 12.24 1.27 -5.53
CA GLU A 98 11.55 0.45 -4.55
C GLU A 98 11.25 1.28 -3.31
N CYS A 99 9.97 1.51 -3.03
CA CYS A 99 9.56 2.38 -1.94
C CYS A 99 8.46 1.77 -1.05
N LEU A 100 8.39 2.28 0.18
CA LEU A 100 7.17 2.24 0.98
C LEU A 100 6.35 3.48 0.70
N VAL A 101 5.08 3.29 0.34
CA VAL A 101 4.18 4.40 0.06
C VAL A 101 3.25 4.61 1.25
N LEU A 102 3.18 5.85 1.71
CA LEU A 102 2.28 6.31 2.77
C LEU A 102 1.30 7.32 2.18
N VAL A 103 0.02 7.03 2.34
CA VAL A 103 -1.08 7.85 1.81
C VAL A 103 -1.95 8.31 2.97
N HIS A 104 -2.42 9.55 2.90
CA HIS A 104 -3.38 10.09 3.86
C HIS A 104 -4.80 9.79 3.37
N LYS A 105 -5.57 9.05 4.18
CA LYS A 105 -6.95 8.63 3.85
C LYS A 105 -8.03 9.52 4.51
N GLY A 106 -7.66 10.70 4.99
CA GLY A 106 -8.53 11.62 5.73
C GLY A 106 -8.18 11.69 7.22
N GLY A 107 -8.29 12.90 7.79
CA GLY A 107 -7.84 13.19 9.16
C GLY A 107 -6.32 13.08 9.34
N PHE A 108 -5.88 12.80 10.57
CA PHE A 108 -4.46 12.67 10.94
C PHE A 108 -3.89 11.25 10.71
N LEU A 109 -4.65 10.34 10.08
CA LEU A 109 -4.24 8.95 9.88
C LEU A 109 -3.55 8.77 8.52
N SER A 110 -2.28 8.38 8.57
CA SER A 110 -1.53 7.92 7.40
C SER A 110 -1.55 6.39 7.36
N THR A 111 -1.80 5.82 6.17
CA THR A 111 -1.81 4.38 5.96
C THR A 111 -0.67 3.99 5.02
N CYS A 112 0.06 2.93 5.37
CA CYS A 112 1.06 2.36 4.47
C CYS A 112 0.35 1.48 3.42
N LEU A 113 0.48 1.86 2.16
CA LEU A 113 -0.19 1.20 1.04
C LEU A 113 0.28 -0.24 0.87
N ASN A 114 1.58 -0.50 1.06
CA ASN A 114 2.20 -1.83 1.01
C ASN A 114 1.53 -2.78 2.02
N GLU A 115 1.31 -2.32 3.26
CA GLU A 115 0.67 -3.12 4.32
C GLU A 115 -0.83 -3.33 4.03
N GLU A 116 -1.51 -2.30 3.50
CA GLU A 116 -2.94 -2.38 3.21
C GLU A 116 -3.26 -3.38 2.09
N LEU A 117 -2.44 -3.43 1.04
CA LEU A 117 -2.59 -4.43 -0.02
C LEU A 117 -2.52 -5.86 0.52
N LEU A 118 -1.53 -6.14 1.39
CA LEU A 118 -1.38 -7.44 2.03
C LEU A 118 -2.57 -7.74 2.94
N ARG A 119 -3.03 -6.75 3.71
CA ARG A 119 -4.17 -6.90 4.62
C ARG A 119 -5.50 -7.19 3.90
N GLN A 120 -5.66 -6.68 2.68
CA GLN A 120 -6.80 -6.99 1.83
C GLN A 120 -6.65 -8.32 1.06
N GLY A 121 -5.46 -8.93 1.11
CA GLY A 121 -5.14 -10.14 0.35
C GLY A 121 -5.04 -9.88 -1.16
N LEU A 122 -4.66 -8.66 -1.55
CA LEU A 122 -4.52 -8.26 -2.96
C LEU A 122 -3.07 -8.30 -3.44
N ALA A 123 -2.18 -8.77 -2.57
CA ALA A 123 -0.78 -8.96 -2.84
C ALA A 123 -0.20 -10.05 -1.91
N LYS A 124 0.97 -10.57 -2.27
CA LYS A 124 1.79 -11.48 -1.46
C LYS A 124 3.03 -10.75 -0.94
N ALA A 125 3.53 -11.15 0.22
CA ALA A 125 4.78 -10.58 0.71
C ALA A 125 5.94 -11.10 -0.15
N ALA A 126 6.85 -10.19 -0.53
CA ALA A 126 8.03 -10.49 -1.32
C ALA A 126 9.29 -10.05 -0.58
N GLN A 127 10.45 -10.44 -1.12
CA GLN A 127 11.73 -9.92 -0.67
C GLN A 127 11.81 -8.41 -0.95
N ILE A 128 12.47 -7.69 -0.05
CA ILE A 128 12.78 -6.26 -0.24
C ILE A 128 14.21 -6.20 -0.75
N GLU A 129 14.41 -5.85 -2.02
CA GLU A 129 15.73 -5.89 -2.66
C GLU A 129 16.58 -4.68 -2.24
N GLY A 130 15.96 -3.54 -1.94
CA GLY A 130 16.67 -2.31 -1.54
C GLY A 130 17.32 -2.26 -0.16
N LEU A 131 16.92 -3.09 0.80
CA LEU A 131 17.37 -2.98 2.19
C LEU A 131 18.42 -4.04 2.55
N PRO A 132 19.54 -3.67 3.20
CA PRO A 132 20.51 -4.64 3.69
C PRO A 132 19.84 -5.61 4.68
N HIS A 133 19.95 -6.92 4.44
CA HIS A 133 19.35 -7.97 5.26
C HIS A 133 19.79 -7.94 6.74
N ARG A 134 20.94 -7.32 7.03
CA ARG A 134 21.45 -7.16 8.41
C ARG A 134 20.84 -5.97 9.17
N SER A 135 20.07 -5.11 8.50
CA SER A 135 19.48 -3.94 9.15
C SER A 135 18.28 -4.34 10.03
N ARG A 136 18.19 -3.75 11.23
CA ARG A 136 17.02 -3.95 12.12
C ARG A 136 15.72 -3.45 11.46
N LEU A 137 15.83 -2.44 10.61
CA LEU A 137 14.71 -1.86 9.87
C LEU A 137 14.11 -2.87 8.88
N TYR A 138 14.96 -3.59 8.13
CA TYR A 138 14.53 -4.67 7.24
C TYR A 138 13.67 -5.68 7.98
N TRP A 139 14.18 -6.25 9.08
CA TRP A 139 13.45 -7.27 9.84
C TRP A 139 12.15 -6.75 10.44
N LYS A 140 12.14 -5.51 10.94
CA LYS A 140 10.93 -4.89 11.49
C LYS A 140 9.87 -4.71 10.42
N LEU A 141 10.25 -4.24 9.24
CA LEU A 141 9.35 -4.02 8.12
C LEU A 141 8.85 -5.34 7.54
N HIS A 142 9.76 -6.27 7.26
CA HIS A 142 9.44 -7.58 6.71
C HIS A 142 8.50 -8.37 7.64
N LYS A 143 8.76 -8.36 8.96
CA LYS A 143 7.86 -8.96 9.96
C LYS A 143 6.47 -8.32 9.98
N ARG A 144 6.35 -7.01 9.71
CA ARG A 144 5.04 -6.34 9.60
C ARG A 144 4.28 -6.77 8.35
N LEU A 145 4.96 -6.83 7.20
CA LEU A 145 4.38 -7.29 5.95
C LEU A 145 3.87 -8.74 6.07
N LEU A 146 4.71 -9.66 6.57
CA LEU A 146 4.31 -11.06 6.81
C LEU A 146 3.13 -11.18 7.78
N ARG A 147 3.10 -10.37 8.85
CA ARG A 147 1.94 -10.34 9.77
C ARG A 147 0.66 -9.89 9.08
N ALA A 148 0.74 -8.93 8.16
CA ALA A 148 -0.42 -8.46 7.40
C ALA A 148 -0.94 -9.53 6.44
N GLU A 149 -0.03 -10.23 5.76
CA GLU A 149 -0.35 -11.37 4.89
C GLU A 149 -1.01 -12.51 5.66
N LEU A 150 -0.40 -12.99 6.76
CA LEU A 150 -0.97 -14.02 7.62
C LEU A 150 -2.36 -13.62 8.19
N LYS A 151 -2.59 -12.32 8.40
CA LYS A 151 -3.89 -11.83 8.86
C LYS A 151 -4.93 -11.86 7.75
N ALA A 152 -4.54 -11.61 6.50
CA ALA A 152 -5.44 -11.73 5.35
C ALA A 152 -5.77 -13.19 5.05
N GLU A 153 -4.78 -14.08 5.17
CA GLU A 153 -4.94 -15.53 5.05
C GLU A 153 -5.91 -16.06 6.12
N LYS A 154 -5.68 -15.76 7.41
CA LYS A 154 -6.61 -16.12 8.50
C LYS A 154 -8.03 -15.60 8.31
N LYS A 155 -8.18 -14.46 7.63
CA LYS A 155 -9.48 -13.84 7.34
C LYS A 155 -10.06 -14.26 5.99
N ASN A 156 -9.40 -15.16 5.26
CA ASN A 156 -9.78 -15.62 3.93
C ASN A 156 -10.15 -14.45 3.01
N LYS A 157 -9.26 -13.46 2.91
CA LYS A 157 -9.47 -12.25 2.12
C LYS A 157 -8.72 -12.30 0.79
N GLY A 158 -9.30 -11.67 -0.23
CA GLY A 158 -8.67 -11.51 -1.54
C GLY A 158 -8.31 -12.87 -2.16
N ILE A 159 -7.03 -13.05 -2.47
CA ILE A 159 -6.46 -14.29 -3.04
C ILE A 159 -6.61 -15.51 -2.13
N TRP A 160 -6.84 -15.31 -0.82
CA TRP A 160 -6.93 -16.38 0.18
C TRP A 160 -8.37 -16.84 0.43
N LYS A 161 -9.32 -16.46 -0.42
CA LYS A 161 -10.71 -16.94 -0.32
C LYS A 161 -10.78 -18.40 -0.78
N ASP A 162 -10.68 -19.32 0.17
CA ASP A 162 -11.04 -20.71 -0.06
C ASP A 162 -12.58 -20.84 0.03
N GLN A 163 -13.23 -21.19 -1.08
CA GLN A 163 -14.69 -21.38 -1.14
C GLN A 163 -15.16 -22.35 -0.04
N SER A 164 -14.35 -23.38 0.24
CA SER A 164 -14.64 -24.40 1.23
C SER A 164 -14.56 -23.91 2.68
N PHE A 165 -13.76 -22.87 2.97
CA PHE A 165 -13.68 -22.32 4.34
C PHE A 165 -14.85 -21.37 4.61
N SER A 166 -15.23 -20.55 3.63
CA SER A 166 -16.42 -19.70 3.76
C SER A 166 -17.69 -20.54 3.95
N GLU A 167 -17.83 -21.64 3.22
CA GLU A 167 -18.94 -22.59 3.39
C GLU A 167 -18.89 -23.24 4.76
N ARG A 168 -17.73 -23.73 5.21
CA ARG A 168 -17.57 -24.31 6.56
C ARG A 168 -17.86 -23.33 7.70
N VAL A 169 -17.52 -22.05 7.54
CA VAL A 169 -17.82 -21.00 8.53
C VAL A 169 -19.29 -20.62 8.48
N TRP A 170 -19.90 -20.52 7.29
CA TRP A 170 -21.34 -20.32 7.15
C TRP A 170 -22.14 -21.48 7.73
N GLU A 171 -21.73 -22.72 7.46
CA GLU A 171 -22.32 -23.92 8.06
C GLU A 171 -22.23 -23.85 9.58
N ARG A 172 -21.05 -23.56 10.14
CA ARG A 172 -20.88 -23.43 11.61
C ARG A 172 -21.67 -22.30 12.23
N MET A 173 -21.82 -21.17 11.52
CA MET A 173 -22.66 -20.07 11.99
C MET A 173 -24.14 -20.44 11.91
N SER A 174 -24.58 -21.05 10.81
CA SER A 174 -25.97 -21.48 10.60
C SER A 174 -26.40 -22.62 11.54
N SER A 175 -25.47 -23.48 11.91
CA SER A 175 -25.69 -24.57 12.87
C SER A 175 -25.66 -24.08 14.32
N ASN A 176 -25.33 -22.81 14.56
CA ASN A 176 -25.15 -22.30 15.91
C ASN A 176 -26.53 -22.03 16.56
N LYS A 177 -26.76 -22.64 17.72
CA LYS A 177 -28.05 -22.57 18.46
C LYS A 177 -28.55 -21.14 18.70
N PHE A 178 -27.65 -20.17 18.68
CA PHE A 178 -27.97 -18.74 18.83
C PHE A 178 -28.76 -18.17 17.65
N LEU A 179 -28.43 -18.52 16.41
CA LEU A 179 -29.19 -18.09 15.23
C LEU A 179 -30.56 -18.78 15.17
N GLN A 180 -30.65 -20.03 15.63
CA GLN A 180 -31.93 -20.73 15.76
C GLN A 180 -32.82 -20.05 16.80
N ARG A 181 -32.28 -19.65 17.96
CA ARG A 181 -33.00 -18.88 18.99
C ARG A 181 -33.43 -17.50 18.49
N LEU A 182 -32.58 -16.79 17.75
CA LEU A 182 -32.94 -15.51 17.13
C LEU A 182 -34.05 -15.67 16.09
N LYS A 183 -34.00 -16.71 15.24
CA LYS A 183 -35.08 -17.01 14.29
C LYS A 183 -36.41 -17.27 15.01
N GLN A 184 -36.39 -18.05 16.09
CA GLN A 184 -37.58 -18.31 16.92
C GLN A 184 -38.11 -17.03 17.60
N PHE A 185 -37.22 -16.15 18.03
CA PHE A 185 -37.59 -14.87 18.63
C PHE A 185 -38.23 -13.91 17.62
N VAL A 186 -37.67 -13.84 16.41
CA VAL A 186 -38.21 -13.01 15.31
C VAL A 186 -39.55 -13.56 14.81
N SER A 187 -39.72 -14.89 14.71
CA SER A 187 -41.02 -15.48 14.35
C SER A 187 -42.08 -15.21 15.41
N SER A 188 -41.72 -15.27 16.69
CA SER A 188 -42.61 -14.93 17.81
C SER A 188 -43.06 -13.46 17.82
N LEU A 189 -42.25 -12.55 17.30
CA LEU A 189 -42.59 -11.13 17.20
C LEU A 189 -43.47 -10.81 15.98
N ARG A 190 -43.54 -11.71 15.00
CA ARG A 190 -44.34 -11.55 13.78
C ARG A 190 -45.77 -12.08 13.92
N GLU A 191 -46.03 -12.87 14.96
CA GLU A 191 -47.36 -13.44 15.29
C GLU A 191 -48.10 -12.65 16.39
N ARG A 192 -47.58 -11.50 16.82
CA ARG A 192 -48.30 -10.48 17.62
C ARG A 192 -48.68 -9.31 16.75
#